data_AF-A0A4P1RFX3-F1
#
_entry.id   AF-A0A4P1RFX3-F1
#
_cell.length_a   1.000
_cell.length_b   1.000
_cell.length_c   1.000
_cell.angle_alpha   90.00
_cell.angle_beta   90.00
_cell.angle_gamma   90.00
#
_symmetry.space_group_name_H-M   'P 1'
#
loop_
_entity.id
_entity.type
_entity.pdbx_description
1 polymer ?
#
loop_
_entity_poly.entity_id
_entity_poly.type
_entity_poly.pdbx_seq_one_letter_code
_entity_poly.pdbx_strand_id
1 'polypeptide(L)'
;MFGDKVNVKREENSISIKAKEVKFFKTLAPPLVAAFLVLSPFCSTPVSIGQTIDIHKGATLFGQACIGCHDAGGNIIQPGATLSTKDLQRNGVDTEEDIYSITYNGKGRMPGFGKECKPRGQCTFGARLEDEDIKILAEFVKLQADQGWPSIQAEQK
;
A
#
# COMPACT_ATOMS: atom_id res chain seq x y z
N MET A 1 -61.88 -39.70 3.71
CA MET A 1 -61.57 -39.85 5.14
C MET A 1 -61.57 -38.46 5.77
N PHE A 2 -62.45 -38.28 6.76
CA PHE A 2 -62.51 -37.26 7.84
C PHE A 2 -62.20 -35.79 7.45
N GLY A 3 -63.16 -34.85 7.40
CA GLY A 3 -63.95 -34.32 8.55
C GLY A 3 -63.10 -33.24 9.24
N ASP A 4 -63.49 -32.00 9.54
CA ASP A 4 -64.78 -31.32 9.64
C ASP A 4 -64.55 -29.78 9.73
N LYS A 5 -65.48 -29.01 9.15
CA LYS A 5 -66.19 -27.83 9.70
C LYS A 5 -65.43 -26.56 10.17
N VAL A 6 -65.73 -25.40 9.53
CA VAL A 6 -66.61 -24.27 10.04
C VAL A 6 -65.81 -23.22 10.82
N ASN A 7 -66.05 -21.91 10.82
CA ASN A 7 -66.82 -20.92 10.05
C ASN A 7 -66.56 -19.56 10.78
N VAL A 8 -66.46 -18.47 10.01
CA VAL A 8 -66.83 -17.07 10.30
C VAL A 8 -66.39 -16.36 11.59
N LYS A 9 -65.85 -15.14 11.40
CA LYS A 9 -66.23 -13.81 11.97
C LYS A 9 -65.29 -12.77 11.31
N ARG A 10 -65.67 -11.96 10.32
CA ARG A 10 -66.53 -10.74 10.28
C ARG A 10 -66.38 -9.80 11.48
N GLU A 11 -65.80 -8.62 11.23
CA GLU A 11 -66.34 -7.24 11.42
C GLU A 11 -65.20 -6.26 11.10
N GLU A 12 -65.27 -5.47 10.02
CA GLU A 12 -65.92 -4.15 9.91
C GLU A 12 -65.34 -3.09 10.85
N ASN A 13 -64.67 -2.07 10.29
CA ASN A 13 -65.19 -0.70 10.11
C ASN A 13 -64.00 0.24 9.83
N SER A 14 -63.92 0.83 8.63
CA SER A 14 -64.33 2.22 8.32
C SER A 14 -63.60 3.30 9.14
N ILE A 15 -62.94 4.23 8.45
CA ILE A 15 -63.36 5.63 8.32
C ILE A 15 -62.29 6.39 7.52
N SER A 16 -62.76 6.99 6.42
CA SER A 16 -62.08 8.02 5.64
C SER A 16 -62.41 9.37 6.26
N ILE A 17 -61.41 10.25 6.53
CA ILE A 17 -61.67 11.70 6.66
C ILE A 17 -60.49 12.51 6.07
N LYS A 18 -60.82 13.14 4.93
CA LYS A 18 -60.47 14.47 4.41
C LYS A 18 -59.05 15.03 4.52
N ALA A 19 -58.58 15.37 3.32
CA ALA A 19 -57.68 16.46 2.99
C ALA A 19 -57.98 17.79 3.71
N LYS A 20 -56.90 18.49 4.06
CA LYS A 20 -56.85 19.96 4.00
C LYS A 20 -55.63 20.37 3.19
N GLU A 21 -55.92 21.06 2.09
CA GLU A 21 -54.97 21.78 1.27
C GLU A 21 -54.26 22.87 2.06
N VAL A 22 -52.99 23.10 1.74
CA VAL A 22 -52.35 24.40 1.94
C VAL A 22 -51.88 24.85 0.56
N LYS A 23 -52.63 25.76 -0.04
CA LYS A 23 -52.29 26.40 -1.32
C LYS A 23 -51.19 27.43 -1.10
N PHE A 24 -50.04 27.14 -1.68
CA PHE A 24 -49.46 27.92 -2.79
C PHE A 24 -49.60 29.45 -2.72
N PHE A 25 -48.51 30.12 -2.33
CA PHE A 25 -48.15 31.40 -2.90
C PHE A 25 -46.76 31.29 -3.53
N LYS A 26 -46.74 31.40 -4.85
CA LYS A 26 -45.55 31.60 -5.69
C LYS A 26 -44.99 32.99 -5.45
N THR A 27 -43.67 33.07 -5.26
CA THR A 27 -42.89 34.25 -5.65
C THR A 27 -41.77 33.81 -6.59
N LEU A 28 -41.61 34.57 -7.66
CA LEU A 28 -40.80 34.36 -8.86
C LEU A 28 -39.29 34.59 -8.56
N ALA A 29 -38.41 33.81 -9.22
CA ALA A 29 -36.94 33.63 -9.07
C ALA A 29 -36.06 34.87 -9.49
N PRO A 30 -34.69 34.87 -9.61
CA PRO A 30 -33.67 33.78 -9.53
C PRO A 30 -32.32 34.21 -8.81
N PRO A 31 -31.13 33.60 -9.08
CA PRO A 31 -30.23 32.98 -8.08
C PRO A 31 -29.03 33.85 -7.64
N LEU A 32 -28.65 33.82 -6.35
CA LEU A 32 -27.38 34.38 -5.89
C LEU A 32 -26.56 33.35 -5.09
N VAL A 33 -25.54 32.88 -5.78
CA VAL A 33 -24.31 32.22 -5.37
C VAL A 33 -23.98 32.36 -3.87
N ALA A 34 -23.91 31.23 -3.18
CA ALA A 34 -22.98 31.05 -2.06
C ALA A 34 -22.28 29.72 -2.27
N ALA A 35 -21.31 29.73 -3.18
CA ALA A 35 -20.29 28.71 -3.26
C ALA A 35 -19.50 28.73 -1.95
N PHE A 36 -19.81 27.82 -1.03
CA PHE A 36 -18.88 27.49 0.04
C PHE A 36 -17.76 26.67 -0.60
N LEU A 37 -16.76 27.37 -1.14
CA LEU A 37 -15.44 26.80 -1.40
C LEU A 37 -14.90 26.35 -0.05
N VAL A 38 -15.08 25.07 0.26
CA VAL A 38 -14.32 24.39 1.31
C VAL A 38 -12.88 24.42 0.85
N LEU A 39 -12.15 25.47 1.24
CA LEU A 39 -10.71 25.56 1.05
C LEU A 39 -10.09 24.59 2.05
N SER A 40 -10.13 23.30 1.74
CA SER A 40 -9.31 22.30 2.40
C SER A 40 -7.86 22.70 2.17
N PRO A 41 -7.04 22.92 3.21
CA PRO A 41 -5.61 23.03 3.00
C PRO A 41 -5.13 21.64 2.58
N PHE A 42 -4.88 21.47 1.28
CA PHE A 42 -4.07 20.35 0.79
C PHE A 42 -2.70 20.53 1.44
N CYS A 43 -2.48 19.83 2.55
CA CYS A 43 -1.19 19.78 3.22
C CYS A 43 -0.27 18.91 2.36
N SER A 44 0.24 19.48 1.27
CA SER A 44 1.35 18.90 0.52
C SER A 44 2.59 19.07 1.38
N THR A 45 2.90 18.07 2.20
CA THR A 45 4.21 17.99 2.84
C THR A 45 5.27 18.00 1.73
N PRO A 46 6.19 18.98 1.69
CA PRO A 46 7.25 18.95 0.71
C PRO A 46 8.14 17.74 1.02
N VAL A 47 8.17 16.77 0.10
CA VAL A 47 9.20 15.71 0.12
C VAL A 47 10.55 16.42 0.04
N SER A 48 11.45 16.11 0.97
CA SER A 48 12.77 16.74 1.00
C SER A 48 13.58 16.29 -0.22
N ILE A 49 14.38 17.20 -0.79
CA ILE A 49 15.30 16.91 -1.90
C ILE A 49 16.21 15.72 -1.55
N GLY A 50 16.63 15.60 -0.29
CA GLY A 50 17.43 14.47 0.19
C GLY A 50 16.74 13.12 -0.02
N GLN A 51 15.46 13.01 0.35
CA GLN A 51 14.68 11.77 0.19
C GLN A 51 14.54 11.37 -1.28
N THR A 52 14.37 12.34 -2.20
CA THR A 52 14.32 12.02 -3.63
C THR A 52 15.65 11.50 -4.17
N ILE A 53 16.77 12.07 -3.73
CA ILE A 53 18.12 11.62 -4.12
C ILE A 53 18.35 10.19 -3.64
N ASP A 54 17.99 9.89 -2.38
CA ASP A 54 18.17 8.56 -1.80
C ASP A 54 17.30 7.50 -2.47
N ILE A 55 16.07 7.84 -2.89
CA ILE A 55 15.22 6.93 -3.67
C ILE A 55 15.86 6.60 -5.02
N HIS A 56 16.36 7.60 -5.76
CA HIS A 56 17.03 7.37 -7.05
C HIS A 56 18.32 6.56 -6.90
N LYS A 57 19.11 6.85 -5.85
CA LYS A 57 20.31 6.09 -5.54
C LYS A 57 19.97 4.66 -5.15
N GLY A 58 18.95 4.45 -4.31
CA GLY A 58 18.44 3.14 -3.92
C GLY A 58 17.95 2.32 -5.11
N ALA A 59 17.18 2.91 -6.02
CA ALA A 59 16.77 2.26 -7.26
C ALA A 59 17.96 1.84 -8.13
N THR A 60 18.97 2.70 -8.24
CA THR A 60 20.19 2.42 -9.00
C THR A 60 20.98 1.26 -8.38
N LEU A 61 21.23 1.31 -7.07
CA LEU A 61 21.91 0.25 -6.33
C LEU A 61 21.15 -1.08 -6.43
N PHE A 62 19.83 -1.04 -6.29
CA PHE A 62 18.98 -2.23 -6.38
C PHE A 62 19.04 -2.86 -7.77
N GLY A 63 19.01 -2.04 -8.82
CA GLY A 63 19.18 -2.48 -10.20
C GLY A 63 20.55 -3.13 -10.47
N GLN A 64 21.60 -2.68 -9.78
CA GLN A 64 22.95 -3.21 -9.96
C GLN A 64 23.21 -4.50 -9.16
N ALA A 65 22.67 -4.61 -7.95
CA ALA A 65 23.04 -5.66 -7.00
C ALA A 65 21.95 -6.69 -6.72
N CYS A 66 20.67 -6.33 -6.86
CA CYS A 66 19.55 -7.09 -6.30
C CYS A 66 18.61 -7.66 -7.37
N ILE A 67 18.42 -6.94 -8.48
CA ILE A 67 17.42 -7.27 -9.51
C ILE A 67 17.57 -8.68 -10.10
N GLY A 68 18.79 -9.20 -10.17
CA GLY A 68 19.05 -10.54 -10.68
C GLY A 68 18.31 -11.64 -9.92
N CYS A 69 17.99 -11.42 -8.64
CA CYS A 69 17.21 -12.35 -7.83
C CYS A 69 15.81 -11.82 -7.46
N HIS A 70 15.68 -10.49 -7.33
CA HIS A 70 14.52 -9.81 -6.74
C HIS A 70 13.82 -8.86 -7.72
N ASP A 71 13.79 -9.21 -9.01
CA ASP A 71 13.07 -8.44 -10.01
C ASP A 71 11.61 -8.20 -9.61
N ALA A 72 11.14 -6.96 -9.80
CA ALA A 72 9.82 -6.47 -9.37
C ALA A 72 9.43 -6.84 -7.92
N GLY A 73 10.41 -6.96 -7.00
CA GLY A 73 10.18 -7.35 -5.61
C GLY A 73 9.97 -8.85 -5.40
N GLY A 74 10.15 -9.68 -6.43
CA GLY A 74 10.02 -11.13 -6.37
C GLY A 74 11.17 -11.83 -5.66
N ASN A 75 11.25 -13.16 -5.83
CA ASN A 75 12.42 -13.96 -5.48
C ASN A 75 12.45 -15.21 -6.36
N ILE A 76 13.35 -15.23 -7.35
CA ILE A 76 13.45 -16.35 -8.30
C ILE A 76 14.08 -17.62 -7.67
N ILE A 77 14.74 -17.47 -6.51
CA ILE A 77 15.50 -18.54 -5.86
C ILE A 77 14.67 -19.25 -4.79
N GLN A 78 13.83 -18.53 -4.06
CA GLN A 78 13.07 -19.07 -2.93
C GLN A 78 11.64 -18.53 -2.92
N PRO A 79 10.65 -19.36 -3.33
CA PRO A 79 9.24 -19.03 -3.18
C PRO A 79 8.89 -18.72 -1.72
N GLY A 80 8.07 -17.69 -1.52
CA GLY A 80 7.67 -17.24 -0.19
C GLY A 80 8.73 -16.44 0.59
N ALA A 81 9.82 -16.05 -0.05
CA ALA A 81 10.79 -15.10 0.46
C ALA A 81 10.95 -13.91 -0.51
N THR A 82 9.84 -13.43 -1.06
CA THR A 82 9.82 -12.20 -1.88
C THR A 82 10.04 -10.96 -1.01
N LEU A 83 10.27 -9.82 -1.64
CA LEU A 83 10.36 -8.52 -0.98
C LEU A 83 8.98 -7.83 -0.85
N SER A 84 7.88 -8.58 -1.05
CA SER A 84 6.54 -8.06 -0.79
C SER A 84 6.27 -7.96 0.71
N THR A 85 5.48 -6.98 1.14
CA THR A 85 5.12 -6.78 2.57
C THR A 85 4.60 -8.05 3.23
N LYS A 86 3.76 -8.82 2.52
CA LYS A 86 3.20 -10.08 3.02
C LYS A 86 4.30 -11.11 3.36
N ASP A 87 5.31 -11.23 2.51
CA ASP A 87 6.39 -12.19 2.73
C ASP A 87 7.39 -11.68 3.77
N LEU A 88 7.71 -10.38 3.77
CA LEU A 88 8.57 -9.78 4.79
C LEU A 88 7.97 -9.97 6.20
N GLN A 89 6.68 -9.65 6.37
CA GLN A 89 5.96 -9.84 7.62
C GLN A 89 5.90 -11.30 8.04
N ARG A 90 5.54 -12.21 7.11
CA ARG A 90 5.48 -13.64 7.41
C ARG A 90 6.83 -14.19 7.89
N ASN A 91 7.93 -13.65 7.36
CA ASN A 91 9.29 -14.06 7.70
C ASN A 91 9.90 -13.26 8.86
N GLY A 92 9.17 -12.30 9.44
CA GLY A 92 9.59 -11.46 10.56
C GLY A 92 10.78 -10.56 10.22
N VAL A 93 10.78 -9.98 9.01
CA VAL A 93 11.89 -9.15 8.47
C VAL A 93 11.35 -7.91 7.77
N ASP A 94 10.25 -7.35 8.27
CA ASP A 94 9.55 -6.20 7.67
C ASP A 94 10.01 -4.84 8.21
N THR A 95 11.10 -4.80 8.98
CA THR A 95 11.74 -3.55 9.41
C THR A 95 12.93 -3.20 8.53
N GLU A 96 13.29 -1.91 8.44
CA GLU A 96 14.49 -1.48 7.71
C GLU A 96 15.75 -2.09 8.31
N GLU A 97 15.80 -2.24 9.64
CA GLU A 97 16.91 -2.84 10.37
C GLU A 97 17.09 -4.33 10.03
N ASP A 98 15.99 -5.08 9.90
CA ASP A 98 16.04 -6.49 9.50
C ASP A 98 16.50 -6.63 8.05
N ILE A 99 15.98 -5.79 7.15
CA ILE A 99 16.37 -5.77 5.74
C ILE A 99 17.85 -5.40 5.60
N TYR A 100 18.31 -4.40 6.34
CA TYR A 100 19.72 -4.03 6.43
C TYR A 100 20.56 -5.22 6.88
N SER A 101 20.18 -5.87 7.99
CA SER A 101 20.91 -6.99 8.58
C SER A 101 21.05 -8.17 7.60
N ILE A 102 19.98 -8.50 6.88
CA ILE A 102 19.97 -9.57 5.88
C ILE A 102 20.80 -9.19 4.66
N THR A 103 20.69 -7.95 4.18
CA THR A 103 21.48 -7.46 3.05
C THR A 103 22.97 -7.43 3.40
N TYR A 104 23.30 -7.05 4.64
CA TYR A 104 24.67 -7.01 5.13
C TYR A 104 25.27 -8.41 5.28
N ASN A 105 24.59 -9.30 6.01
CA ASN A 105 25.15 -10.58 6.46
C ASN A 105 24.82 -11.75 5.53
N GLY A 106 23.80 -11.61 4.70
CA GLY A 106 23.21 -12.71 3.94
C GLY A 106 22.24 -13.54 4.79
N LYS A 107 21.40 -14.34 4.13
CA LYS A 107 20.51 -15.30 4.79
C LYS A 107 20.23 -16.48 3.86
N GLY A 108 20.59 -17.69 4.31
CA GLY A 108 20.40 -18.90 3.53
C GLY A 108 21.16 -18.85 2.20
N ARG A 109 20.44 -18.81 1.06
CA ARG A 109 21.02 -18.74 -0.28
C ARG A 109 21.31 -17.32 -0.76
N MET A 110 20.81 -16.29 -0.07
CA MET A 110 21.11 -14.90 -0.39
C MET A 110 22.48 -14.54 0.18
N PRO A 111 23.44 -14.11 -0.65
CA PRO A 111 24.75 -13.69 -0.15
C PRO A 111 24.67 -12.35 0.60
N GLY A 112 25.52 -12.17 1.60
CA GLY A 112 25.72 -10.88 2.26
C GLY A 112 26.62 -9.92 1.49
N PHE A 113 26.32 -8.63 1.52
CA PHE A 113 26.99 -7.57 0.76
C PHE A 113 27.87 -6.66 1.61
N GLY A 114 27.75 -6.71 2.94
CA GLY A 114 28.49 -5.84 3.85
C GLY A 114 30.01 -6.03 3.77
N LYS A 115 30.78 -4.96 4.04
CA LYS A 115 32.25 -4.98 4.06
C LYS A 115 32.80 -6.10 4.94
N GLU A 116 32.23 -6.23 6.15
CA GLU A 116 32.69 -7.18 7.16
C GLU A 116 31.92 -8.52 7.16
N CYS A 117 31.07 -8.76 6.14
CA CYS A 117 30.38 -10.05 6.02
C CYS A 117 31.38 -11.21 5.97
N LYS A 118 31.15 -12.20 6.83
CA LYS A 118 31.97 -13.40 7.02
C LYS A 118 31.14 -14.58 7.52
N PRO A 119 31.52 -15.84 7.23
CA PRO A 119 32.66 -16.27 6.41
C PRO A 119 32.49 -15.97 4.91
N ARG A 120 33.60 -15.97 4.16
CA ARG A 120 33.63 -15.55 2.75
C ARG A 120 32.59 -16.23 1.85
N GLY A 121 32.27 -17.49 2.13
CA GLY A 121 31.33 -18.30 1.34
C GLY A 121 29.86 -17.92 1.50
N GLN A 122 29.49 -17.19 2.56
CA GLN A 122 28.12 -16.69 2.73
C GLN A 122 27.91 -15.30 2.11
N CYS A 123 28.98 -14.69 1.59
CA CYS A 123 28.98 -13.31 1.14
C CYS A 123 29.19 -13.23 -0.37
N THR A 124 28.77 -12.11 -0.96
CA THR A 124 28.87 -11.89 -2.40
C THR A 124 30.29 -12.08 -2.91
N PHE A 125 30.42 -12.70 -4.09
CA PHE A 125 31.71 -12.85 -4.75
C PHE A 125 32.21 -11.54 -5.37
N GLY A 126 31.29 -10.63 -5.69
CA GLY A 126 31.58 -9.31 -6.24
C GLY A 126 32.06 -8.29 -5.19
N ALA A 127 32.04 -7.02 -5.60
CA ALA A 127 32.34 -5.91 -4.71
C ALA A 127 31.37 -5.87 -3.52
N ARG A 128 31.91 -5.54 -2.35
CA ARG A 128 31.11 -5.28 -1.15
C ARG A 128 30.58 -3.85 -1.20
N LEU A 129 29.44 -3.63 -0.56
CA LEU A 129 28.80 -2.33 -0.44
C LEU A 129 29.23 -1.66 0.87
N GLU A 130 29.31 -0.34 0.87
CA GLU A 130 29.49 0.45 2.08
C GLU A 130 28.18 0.44 2.91
N ASP A 131 28.30 0.62 4.22
CA ASP A 131 27.17 0.56 5.16
C ASP A 131 26.05 1.55 4.78
N GLU A 132 26.41 2.75 4.33
CA GLU A 132 25.44 3.76 3.88
C GLU A 132 24.65 3.31 2.64
N ASP A 133 25.30 2.60 1.71
CA ASP A 133 24.63 2.09 0.51
C ASP A 133 23.66 0.95 0.87
N ILE A 134 24.00 0.12 1.86
CA ILE A 134 23.11 -0.94 2.36
C ILE A 134 21.92 -0.33 3.11
N LYS A 135 22.13 0.75 3.85
CA LYS A 135 21.06 1.49 4.51
C LYS A 135 20.07 2.07 3.49
N ILE A 136 20.57 2.75 2.46
CA ILE A 136 19.75 3.29 1.36
C ILE A 136 18.99 2.16 0.64
N LEU A 137 19.62 0.99 0.44
CA LEU A 137 18.94 -0.18 -0.11
C LEU A 137 17.82 -0.69 0.80
N ALA A 138 18.03 -0.73 2.11
CA ALA A 138 17.02 -1.19 3.07
C ALA A 138 15.81 -0.26 3.10
N GLU A 139 16.04 1.06 3.17
CA GLU A 139 15.01 2.10 3.06
C GLU A 139 14.25 1.98 1.73
N PHE A 140 14.96 1.81 0.61
CA PHE A 140 14.36 1.63 -0.70
C PHE A 140 13.48 0.37 -0.78
N VAL A 141 13.96 -0.78 -0.30
CA VAL A 141 13.18 -2.02 -0.29
C VAL A 141 11.95 -1.89 0.59
N LYS A 142 12.07 -1.26 1.77
CA LYS A 142 10.93 -1.02 2.66
C LYS A 142 9.88 -0.12 2.01
N LEU A 143 10.31 0.98 1.41
CA LEU A 143 9.45 1.90 0.67
C LEU A 143 8.72 1.20 -0.47
N GLN A 144 9.44 0.41 -1.27
CA GLN A 144 8.84 -0.32 -2.39
C GLN A 144 7.86 -1.39 -1.91
N ALA A 145 8.17 -2.11 -0.83
CA ALA A 145 7.25 -3.07 -0.23
C ALA A 145 5.95 -2.38 0.20
N ASP A 146 6.04 -1.25 0.92
CA ASP A 146 4.88 -0.48 1.39
C ASP A 146 4.02 0.05 0.24
N GLN A 147 4.63 0.37 -0.89
CA GLN A 147 3.95 0.82 -2.10
C GLN A 147 3.45 -0.34 -2.99
N GLY A 148 3.74 -1.59 -2.63
CA GLY A 148 3.35 -2.75 -3.42
C GLY A 148 4.13 -2.93 -4.72
N TRP A 149 5.41 -2.52 -4.73
CA TRP A 149 6.33 -2.62 -5.86
C TRP A 149 5.77 -2.04 -7.17
N PRO A 150 5.49 -0.71 -7.22
CA PRO A 150 5.08 -0.07 -8.46
C PRO A 150 6.19 -0.19 -9.51
N SER A 151 5.81 -0.36 -10.78
CA SER A 151 6.76 -0.32 -11.88
C SER A 151 7.47 1.02 -11.90
N ILE A 152 8.78 1.03 -11.61
CA ILE A 152 9.59 2.23 -11.71
C ILE A 152 9.79 2.50 -13.19
N GLN A 153 8.93 3.34 -13.77
CA GLN A 153 9.20 3.92 -15.08
C GLN A 153 10.42 4.82 -14.88
N ALA A 154 11.58 4.35 -15.34
CA ALA A 154 12.78 5.18 -15.37
C ALA A 154 12.48 6.36 -16.30
N GLU A 155 12.10 7.50 -15.72
CA GLU A 155 12.09 8.79 -16.39
C GLU A 155 13.55 9.20 -16.63
N GLN A 156 14.17 8.54 -17.60
CA GLN A 156 15.42 8.96 -18.21
C GLN A 156 15.16 9.18 -19.69
N LYS A 157 14.80 10.43 -20.00
CA LYS A 157 15.00 11.01 -21.32
C LYS A 157 16.17 11.98 -21.25
#